data_AF-A0A2E9YVZ6-F1
#
_entry.id   AF-A0A2E9YVZ6-F1
#
_cell.length_a   1.000
_cell.length_b   1.000
_cell.length_c   1.000
_cell.angle_alpha   90.00
_cell.angle_beta   90.00
_cell.angle_gamma   90.00
#
_symmetry.space_group_name_H-M   'P 1'
#
loop_
_entity.id
_entity.type
_entity.pdbx_description
1 polymer ?
#
loop_
_entity_poly.entity_id
_entity_poly.type
_entity_poly.pdbx_seq_one_letter_code
_entity_poly.pdbx_strand_id
1 'polypeptide(L)'
;MTDTPPAQNQVPRQPARSTPFGVYTRPEHNAISSIEIVAIALSAVWLLASAIFFLMQPPAAPADTSDGGLRFLMTMLVVFLPVGMIWVAATAARASRVMREESRRLQAAIDAIRHAYIAQQQGQSIDGDSSVSRKLDEIAAAARKTESTLAMFQTRRDAAARPAIAAKAPVTEDQPTLALGTQASDLSQPLSHDDFIRALNFPETAEDEEGFAALRKALKDRNASQLVQAAQDILTLLSQDGIYMDDLIPDRARPEVWREFAQGARGRTIAALGGIRDRSSLALTNARMKQDPIFRDAGHHFLRRFDRAFSAFEKEASDAEISALADTRTVRAFMLLGRVAGTFD
;
A
#
# COMPACT_ATOMS: atom_id res chain seq x y z
N MET A 1 43.78 -59.67 16.22
CA MET A 1 44.09 -58.55 17.13
C MET A 1 43.08 -57.46 16.85
N THR A 2 42.24 -57.16 17.83
CA THR A 2 41.08 -56.27 17.78
C THR A 2 41.51 -54.82 17.81
N ASP A 3 41.17 -54.03 16.78
CA ASP A 3 41.28 -52.57 16.81
C ASP A 3 39.88 -51.97 17.00
N THR A 4 39.65 -51.50 18.23
CA THR A 4 38.45 -50.80 18.66
C THR A 4 38.69 -49.29 18.52
N PRO A 5 37.97 -48.55 17.66
CA PRO A 5 38.04 -47.09 17.69
C PRO A 5 37.22 -46.53 18.88
N PRO A 6 37.66 -45.41 19.49
CA PRO A 6 37.11 -44.93 20.75
C PRO A 6 35.75 -44.25 20.57
N ALA A 7 34.91 -44.42 21.60
CA ALA A 7 33.59 -43.81 21.75
C ALA A 7 33.66 -42.28 21.74
N GLN A 8 33.00 -41.66 20.75
CA GLN A 8 32.75 -40.22 20.74
C GLN A 8 31.50 -39.92 21.58
N ASN A 9 31.68 -39.14 22.64
CA ASN A 9 30.64 -38.59 23.49
C ASN A 9 29.54 -37.92 22.67
N GLN A 10 28.33 -38.49 22.70
CA GLN A 10 27.12 -37.85 22.21
C GLN A 10 26.67 -36.79 23.23
N VAL A 11 26.89 -35.52 22.90
CA VAL A 11 26.25 -34.39 23.60
C VAL A 11 24.80 -34.31 23.11
N PRO A 12 23.78 -34.31 23.98
CA PRO A 12 22.39 -34.23 23.56
C PRO A 12 22.11 -32.84 22.96
N ARG A 13 21.78 -32.79 21.66
CA ARG A 13 21.29 -31.57 20.99
C ARG A 13 19.90 -31.23 21.56
N GLN A 14 19.84 -30.17 22.35
CA GLN A 14 18.59 -29.57 22.80
C GLN A 14 17.81 -29.01 21.58
N PRO A 15 16.48 -29.16 21.53
CA PRO A 15 15.67 -28.58 20.47
C PRO A 15 15.64 -27.04 20.62
N ALA A 16 16.04 -26.34 19.56
CA ALA A 16 15.95 -24.89 19.47
C ALA A 16 14.49 -24.45 19.64
N ARG A 17 14.18 -23.78 20.76
CA ARG A 17 12.90 -23.11 20.96
C ARG A 17 12.82 -21.94 19.99
N SER A 18 11.86 -21.99 19.08
CA SER A 18 11.44 -20.87 18.25
C SER A 18 10.75 -19.81 19.11
N THR A 19 11.39 -18.68 19.35
CA THR A 19 10.73 -17.46 19.82
C THR A 19 10.26 -16.65 18.61
N PRO A 20 8.97 -16.32 18.49
CA PRO A 20 8.48 -15.46 17.43
C PRO A 20 8.93 -14.02 17.73
N PHE A 21 9.69 -13.42 16.81
CA PHE A 21 10.00 -12.00 16.81
C PHE A 21 8.72 -11.21 16.47
N GLY A 22 7.85 -11.05 17.46
CA GLY A 22 6.82 -10.02 17.46
C GLY A 22 7.47 -8.70 17.81
N VAL A 23 7.65 -7.83 16.81
CA VAL A 23 8.01 -6.42 17.01
C VAL A 23 6.78 -5.74 17.61
N TYR A 24 6.61 -5.85 18.92
CA TYR A 24 5.71 -5.00 19.68
C TYR A 24 6.43 -3.69 19.96
N THR A 25 6.24 -2.70 19.09
CA THR A 25 6.56 -1.31 19.40
C THR A 25 5.55 -0.85 20.45
N ARG A 26 5.94 -0.92 21.73
CA ARG A 26 5.18 -0.29 22.80
C ARG A 26 5.23 1.23 22.58
N PRO A 27 4.09 1.96 22.63
CA PRO A 27 4.15 3.41 22.69
C PRO A 27 4.76 3.79 24.05
N GLU A 28 6.02 4.22 24.02
CA GLU A 28 6.70 4.87 25.14
C GLU A 28 5.82 6.02 25.62
N HIS A 29 5.23 5.87 26.80
CA HIS A 29 4.46 6.93 27.43
C HIS A 29 5.43 8.03 27.89
N ASN A 30 5.49 9.10 27.09
CA ASN A 30 5.76 10.48 27.44
C ASN A 30 6.61 10.70 28.72
N ALA A 31 7.92 10.40 28.62
CA ALA A 31 8.89 10.94 29.56
C ALA A 31 9.13 12.43 29.24
N ILE A 32 9.20 13.27 30.27
CA ILE A 32 9.53 14.70 30.16
C ILE A 32 10.83 14.83 29.36
N SER A 33 10.76 15.48 28.21
CA SER A 33 11.90 15.58 27.29
C SER A 33 13.01 16.43 27.92
N SER A 34 14.28 16.14 27.65
CA SER A 34 15.40 16.98 28.11
C SER A 34 15.25 18.45 27.70
N ILE A 35 14.51 18.72 26.61
CA ILE A 35 14.18 20.07 26.15
C ILE A 35 13.20 20.76 27.11
N GLU A 36 12.21 20.04 27.62
CA GLU A 36 11.23 20.57 28.58
C GLU A 36 11.92 20.89 29.91
N ILE A 37 12.86 20.04 30.36
CA ILE A 37 13.65 20.30 31.58
C ILE A 37 14.48 21.59 31.44
N VAL A 38 15.15 21.78 30.29
CA VAL A 38 15.95 22.99 30.03
C VAL A 38 15.06 24.23 29.94
N ALA A 39 13.91 24.15 29.27
CA ALA A 39 12.95 25.26 29.17
C ALA A 39 12.38 25.66 30.55
N ILE A 40 12.07 24.68 31.40
CA ILE A 40 11.62 24.91 32.78
C ILE A 40 12.74 25.59 33.59
N ALA A 41 13.98 25.09 33.50
CA ALA A 41 15.11 25.65 34.22
C ALA A 41 15.38 27.12 33.80
N LEU A 42 15.40 27.41 32.49
CA LEU A 42 15.57 28.76 31.96
C LEU A 42 14.43 29.70 32.40
N SER A 43 13.19 29.22 32.38
CA SER A 43 12.04 30.01 32.84
C SER A 43 12.14 30.31 34.34
N ALA A 44 12.54 29.33 35.15
CA ALA A 44 12.74 29.51 36.58
C ALA A 44 13.87 30.50 36.89
N VAL A 45 15.01 30.40 36.19
CA VAL A 45 16.13 31.33 36.31
C VAL A 45 15.71 32.76 35.94
N TRP A 46 14.95 32.93 34.86
CA TRP A 46 14.45 34.24 34.43
C TRP A 46 13.48 34.86 35.44
N LEU A 47 12.54 34.06 35.97
CA LEU A 47 11.60 34.53 36.99
C LEU A 47 12.32 34.88 38.29
N LEU A 48 13.34 34.11 38.68
CA LEU A 48 14.17 34.41 39.84
C LEU A 48 14.95 35.72 39.65
N ALA A 49 15.56 35.91 38.48
CA ALA A 49 16.26 37.16 38.14
C ALA A 49 15.32 38.37 38.15
N SER A 50 14.10 38.19 37.61
CA SER A 50 13.06 39.23 37.64
C SER A 50 12.66 39.57 39.08
N ALA A 51 12.44 38.56 39.93
CA ALA A 51 12.10 38.76 41.33
C ALA A 51 13.21 39.49 42.10
N ILE A 52 14.47 39.09 41.91
CA ILE A 52 15.63 39.76 42.53
C ILE A 52 15.74 41.21 42.07
N PHE A 53 15.54 41.48 40.77
CA PHE A 53 15.55 42.83 40.22
C PHE A 53 14.48 43.73 40.87
N PHE A 54 13.26 43.22 41.07
CA PHE A 54 12.20 43.96 41.77
C PHE A 54 12.49 44.19 43.25
N LEU A 55 13.14 43.24 43.93
CA LEU A 55 13.55 43.40 45.33
C LEU A 55 14.70 44.40 45.51
N MET A 56 15.57 44.55 44.51
CA MET A 56 16.66 45.53 44.51
C MET A 56 16.23 46.94 44.09
N GLN A 57 15.04 47.11 43.51
CA GLN A 57 14.53 48.43 43.18
C GLN A 57 14.10 49.18 44.46
N PRO A 58 14.58 50.42 44.68
CA PRO A 58 14.06 51.27 45.75
C PRO A 58 12.54 51.43 45.59
N PRO A 59 11.75 51.45 46.68
CA PRO A 59 10.33 51.70 46.59
C PRO A 59 10.10 53.02 45.87
N ALA A 60 9.50 52.96 44.69
CA ALA A 60 9.16 54.15 43.92
C ALA A 60 8.12 54.97 44.70
N ALA A 61 8.29 56.30 44.69
CA ALA A 61 7.31 57.23 45.25
C ALA A 61 5.90 56.93 44.71
N PRO A 62 4.84 57.12 45.52
CA PRO A 62 3.48 56.79 45.12
C PRO A 62 3.14 57.51 43.81
N ALA A 63 2.92 56.73 42.75
CA ALA A 63 2.50 57.25 41.46
C ALA A 63 1.02 57.65 41.54
N ASP A 64 0.67 58.77 40.91
CA ASP A 64 -0.72 59.19 40.73
C ASP A 64 -1.55 58.06 40.12
N THR A 65 -2.77 57.91 40.62
CA THR A 65 -3.65 56.74 40.42
C THR A 65 -4.01 56.43 38.97
N SER A 66 -3.74 57.33 38.02
CA SER A 66 -4.02 57.14 36.59
C SER A 66 -2.92 56.40 35.82
N ASP A 67 -1.65 56.42 36.27
CA ASP A 67 -0.51 55.82 35.54
C ASP A 67 -0.07 54.44 36.10
N GLY A 68 -0.56 54.08 37.29
CA GLY A 68 -0.23 52.82 37.96
C GLY A 68 -0.67 51.56 37.22
N GLY A 69 -1.84 51.60 36.56
CA GLY A 69 -2.37 50.46 35.80
C GLY A 69 -1.57 50.14 34.54
N LEU A 70 -1.13 51.17 33.80
CA LEU A 70 -0.31 51.03 32.61
C LEU A 70 1.09 50.50 32.97
N ARG A 71 1.69 51.05 34.03
CA ARG A 71 3.01 50.62 34.53
C ARG A 71 2.98 49.18 35.04
N PHE A 72 1.90 48.78 35.70
CA PHE A 72 1.68 47.38 36.11
C PHE A 72 1.57 46.45 34.89
N LEU A 73 0.80 46.82 33.87
CA LEU A 73 0.64 46.02 32.66
C LEU A 73 1.95 45.90 31.85
N MET A 74 2.71 46.99 31.71
CA MET A 74 4.03 46.97 31.07
C MET A 74 5.02 46.10 31.84
N THR A 75 4.99 46.17 33.18
CA THR A 75 5.82 45.33 34.05
C THR A 75 5.48 43.85 33.87
N MET A 76 4.19 43.51 33.84
CA MET A 76 3.73 42.15 33.61
C MET A 76 4.19 41.65 32.22
N LEU A 77 4.06 42.48 31.18
CA LEU A 77 4.50 42.13 29.83
C LEU A 77 6.01 41.85 29.77
N VAL A 78 6.85 42.68 30.40
CA VAL A 78 8.31 42.51 30.42
C VAL A 78 8.73 41.22 31.11
N VAL A 79 8.01 40.79 32.17
CA VAL A 79 8.33 39.55 32.89
C VAL A 79 7.85 38.32 32.12
N PHE A 80 6.63 38.34 31.57
CA PHE A 80 6.01 37.14 30.98
C PHE A 80 6.34 36.91 29.50
N LEU A 81 6.59 37.96 28.70
CA LEU A 81 6.94 37.84 27.27
C LEU A 81 8.16 36.94 27.00
N PRO A 82 9.30 37.09 27.70
CA PRO A 82 10.47 36.22 27.49
C PRO A 82 10.20 34.76 27.89
N VAL A 83 9.37 34.51 28.91
CA VAL A 83 8.96 33.14 29.28
C VAL A 83 8.14 32.50 28.16
N GLY A 84 7.23 33.27 27.55
CA GLY A 84 6.48 32.85 26.36
C GLY A 84 7.40 32.50 25.19
N MET A 85 8.39 33.35 24.90
CA MET A 85 9.37 33.10 23.82
C MET A 85 10.22 31.84 24.06
N ILE A 86 10.63 31.58 25.31
CA ILE A 86 11.36 30.36 25.67
C ILE A 86 10.51 29.11 25.37
N TRP A 87 9.21 29.15 25.68
CA TRP A 87 8.29 28.05 25.39
C TRP A 87 8.06 27.84 23.89
N VAL A 88 7.91 28.91 23.11
CA VAL A 88 7.79 28.84 21.64
C VAL A 88 9.07 28.26 21.01
N ALA A 89 10.25 28.66 21.49
CA ALA A 89 11.52 28.10 21.03
C ALA A 89 11.64 26.61 21.38
N ALA A 90 11.18 26.19 22.57
CA ALA A 90 11.20 24.80 23.00
C ALA A 90 10.28 23.91 22.15
N THR A 91 9.07 24.37 21.81
CA THR A 91 8.14 23.62 20.95
C THR A 91 8.64 23.53 19.51
N ALA A 92 9.21 24.61 18.97
CA ALA A 92 9.86 24.61 17.66
C ALA A 92 11.08 23.66 17.61
N ALA A 93 11.88 23.62 18.67
CA ALA A 93 13.01 22.69 18.79
C ALA A 93 12.55 21.23 18.83
N ARG A 94 11.40 20.93 19.47
CA ARG A 94 10.79 19.59 19.47
C ARG A 94 10.38 19.17 18.05
N ALA A 95 9.69 20.04 17.31
CA ALA A 95 9.30 19.77 15.92
C ALA A 95 10.52 19.53 15.01
N SER A 96 11.60 20.29 15.21
CA SER A 96 12.84 20.13 14.44
C SER A 96 13.58 18.81 14.75
N ARG A 97 13.50 18.30 15.98
CA ARG A 97 14.16 17.03 16.34
C ARG A 97 13.47 15.80 15.75
N VAL A 98 12.14 15.77 15.76
CA VAL A 98 11.37 14.69 15.11
C VAL A 98 11.77 14.57 13.63
N MET A 99 11.88 15.72 12.95
CA MET A 99 12.29 15.76 11.55
C MET A 99 13.78 15.39 11.33
N ARG A 100 14.66 15.66 12.30
CA ARG A 100 16.08 15.24 12.23
C ARG A 100 16.29 13.75 12.53
N GLU A 101 15.45 13.14 13.36
CA GLU A 101 15.47 11.70 13.62
C GLU A 101 14.96 10.92 12.40
N GLU A 102 13.94 11.43 11.71
CA GLU A 102 13.46 10.87 10.44
C GLU A 102 14.51 10.96 9.34
N SER A 103 15.19 12.10 9.19
CA SER A 103 16.27 12.25 8.20
C SER A 103 17.48 11.35 8.48
N ARG A 104 17.90 11.19 9.74
CA ARG A 104 19.01 10.28 10.09
C ARG A 104 18.65 8.81 9.86
N ARG A 105 17.40 8.43 10.09
CA ARG A 105 16.90 7.07 9.82
C ARG A 105 16.83 6.80 8.32
N LEU A 106 16.40 7.77 7.51
CA LEU A 106 16.41 7.68 6.06
C LEU A 106 17.85 7.56 5.52
N GLN A 107 18.78 8.37 6.04
CA GLN A 107 20.19 8.28 5.66
C GLN A 107 20.79 6.89 5.98
N ALA A 108 20.49 6.35 7.17
CA ALA A 108 20.97 5.01 7.57
C ALA A 108 20.36 3.88 6.73
N ALA A 109 19.10 4.01 6.31
CA ALA A 109 18.46 3.06 5.40
C ALA A 109 19.08 3.12 4.00
N ILE A 110 19.40 4.32 3.51
CA ILE A 110 20.08 4.52 2.21
C ILE A 110 21.49 3.93 2.24
N ASP A 111 22.25 4.15 3.31
CA ASP A 111 23.59 3.58 3.46
C ASP A 111 23.55 2.05 3.54
N ALA A 112 22.56 1.48 4.23
CA ALA A 112 22.34 0.03 4.28
C ALA A 112 22.02 -0.57 2.89
N ILE A 113 21.19 0.12 2.09
CA ILE A 113 20.87 -0.31 0.71
C ILE A 113 22.10 -0.21 -0.20
N ARG A 114 22.89 0.87 -0.09
CA ARG A 114 24.14 1.02 -0.85
C ARG A 114 25.14 -0.09 -0.51
N HIS A 115 25.30 -0.42 0.77
CA HIS A 115 26.17 -1.50 1.20
C HIS A 115 25.67 -2.88 0.74
N ALA A 116 24.36 -3.14 0.79
CA ALA A 116 23.77 -4.36 0.27
C ALA A 116 23.96 -4.50 -1.24
N TYR A 117 23.80 -3.42 -2.00
CA TYR A 117 24.01 -3.39 -3.45
C TYR A 117 25.46 -3.68 -3.84
N ILE A 118 26.43 -3.06 -3.16
CA ILE A 118 27.86 -3.31 -3.40
C ILE A 118 28.26 -4.73 -3.02
N ALA A 119 27.76 -5.26 -1.90
CA ALA A 119 28.00 -6.64 -1.48
C ALA A 119 27.40 -7.66 -2.46
N GLN A 120 26.22 -7.37 -3.01
CA GLN A 120 25.58 -8.20 -4.02
C GLN A 120 26.34 -8.17 -5.36
N GLN A 121 26.86 -7.01 -5.76
CA GLN A 121 27.63 -6.86 -7.00
C GLN A 121 29.01 -7.56 -6.92
N GLN A 122 29.66 -7.54 -5.74
CA GLN A 122 30.89 -8.31 -5.52
C GLN A 122 30.64 -9.82 -5.39
N GLY A 123 29.55 -10.24 -4.76
CA GLY A 123 29.18 -11.66 -4.64
C GLY A 123 28.75 -12.32 -5.96
N GLN A 124 28.22 -11.54 -6.91
CA GLN A 124 27.80 -12.06 -8.21
C GLN A 124 28.97 -12.30 -9.19
N SER A 125 30.17 -11.84 -8.87
CA SER A 125 31.32 -11.92 -9.77
C SER A 125 32.16 -13.19 -9.62
N ILE A 126 31.97 -14.00 -8.56
CA ILE A 126 32.90 -15.11 -8.24
C ILE A 126 32.21 -16.44 -7.86
N ASP A 127 30.96 -16.48 -7.35
CA ASP A 127 30.37 -17.71 -6.76
C ASP A 127 29.00 -18.18 -7.34
N GLY A 128 28.43 -17.42 -8.28
CA GLY A 128 27.10 -17.70 -8.84
C GLY A 128 27.02 -18.94 -9.75
N ASP A 129 28.06 -19.19 -10.55
CA ASP A 129 28.04 -20.25 -11.57
C ASP A 129 28.29 -21.65 -10.99
N SER A 130 29.06 -21.77 -9.90
CA SER A 130 29.42 -23.06 -9.30
C SER A 130 28.33 -23.65 -8.41
N SER A 131 27.53 -22.79 -7.78
CA SER A 131 26.50 -23.21 -6.82
C SER A 131 25.15 -23.53 -7.49
N VAL A 132 24.82 -22.84 -8.59
CA VAL A 132 23.61 -23.08 -9.38
C VAL A 132 23.75 -24.34 -10.23
N SER A 133 24.90 -24.56 -10.87
CA SER A 133 25.18 -25.79 -11.63
C SER A 133 25.11 -27.04 -10.75
N ARG A 134 25.69 -27.00 -9.54
CA ARG A 134 25.67 -28.11 -8.59
C ARG A 134 24.26 -28.46 -8.09
N LYS A 135 23.40 -27.46 -7.88
CA LYS A 135 22.00 -27.67 -7.47
C LYS A 135 21.12 -28.17 -8.62
N LEU A 136 21.41 -27.80 -9.86
CA LEU A 136 20.71 -28.32 -11.05
C LEU A 136 21.02 -29.80 -11.30
N ASP A 137 22.28 -30.22 -11.10
CA ASP A 137 22.68 -31.63 -11.22
C ASP A 137 22.07 -32.51 -10.12
N GLU A 138 21.94 -31.99 -8.91
CA GLU A 138 21.32 -32.72 -7.79
C GLU A 138 19.81 -32.92 -7.99
N ILE A 139 19.12 -31.94 -8.60
CA ILE A 139 17.70 -32.03 -8.96
C ILE A 139 17.48 -33.00 -10.14
N ALA A 140 18.36 -32.99 -11.15
CA ALA A 140 18.30 -33.92 -12.26
C ALA A 140 18.51 -35.38 -11.82
N ALA A 141 19.38 -35.61 -10.83
CA ALA A 141 19.61 -36.93 -10.25
C ALA A 141 18.44 -37.41 -9.37
N ALA A 142 17.74 -36.49 -8.68
CA ALA A 142 16.55 -36.80 -7.90
C ALA A 142 15.35 -37.17 -8.79
N ALA A 143 15.16 -36.46 -9.92
CA ALA A 143 14.07 -36.71 -10.86
C ALA A 143 14.13 -38.10 -11.53
N ARG A 144 15.34 -38.58 -11.87
CA ARG A 144 15.53 -39.93 -12.45
C ARG A 144 15.17 -41.06 -11.47
N LYS A 145 15.33 -40.86 -10.16
CA LYS A 145 14.93 -41.85 -9.15
C LYS A 145 13.41 -41.96 -9.00
N THR A 146 12.68 -40.85 -9.13
CA THR A 146 11.21 -40.82 -9.07
C THR A 146 10.53 -41.43 -10.30
N GLU A 147 11.12 -41.30 -11.50
CA GLU A 147 10.60 -41.96 -12.70
C GLU A 147 10.73 -43.49 -12.64
N SER A 148 11.81 -44.01 -12.03
CA SER A 148 12.01 -45.46 -11.88
C SER A 148 11.08 -46.13 -10.86
N THR A 149 10.51 -45.37 -9.93
CA THR A 149 9.58 -45.88 -8.90
C THR A 149 8.12 -45.73 -9.30
N LEU A 150 7.78 -44.75 -10.14
CA LEU A 150 6.41 -44.54 -10.62
C LEU A 150 6.01 -45.50 -11.77
N ALA A 151 6.97 -46.10 -12.48
CA ALA A 151 6.70 -47.06 -13.55
C ALA A 151 6.32 -48.47 -13.07
N MET A 152 6.47 -48.79 -11.78
CA MET A 152 6.27 -50.16 -11.26
C MET A 152 4.90 -50.40 -10.60
N PHE A 153 4.03 -49.38 -10.49
CA PHE A 153 2.83 -49.46 -9.63
C PHE A 153 1.46 -49.22 -10.29
N GLN A 154 1.32 -49.12 -11.61
CA GLN A 154 -0.01 -48.93 -12.23
C GLN A 154 -0.35 -50.05 -13.24
N THR A 155 -0.90 -51.15 -12.71
CA THR A 155 -1.58 -52.21 -13.47
C THR A 155 -2.94 -52.49 -12.82
N ARG A 156 -4.02 -52.38 -13.64
CA ARG A 156 -5.43 -52.81 -13.42
C ARG A 156 -6.17 -52.07 -12.27
N ARG A 157 -7.42 -51.60 -12.43
CA ARG A 157 -8.61 -52.35 -12.87
C ARG A 157 -9.76 -51.44 -13.33
N ASP A 158 -10.63 -52.08 -14.12
CA ASP A 158 -11.77 -51.57 -14.89
C ASP A 158 -13.09 -51.43 -14.10
N ALA A 159 -13.98 -50.62 -14.70
CA ALA A 159 -15.45 -50.68 -14.76
C ALA A 159 -16.36 -50.61 -13.51
N ALA A 160 -17.25 -49.59 -13.48
CA ALA A 160 -18.72 -49.77 -13.43
C ALA A 160 -19.47 -48.44 -13.71
N ALA A 161 -20.66 -48.57 -14.28
CA ALA A 161 -21.45 -47.53 -14.96
C ALA A 161 -22.47 -46.76 -14.06
N ARG A 162 -22.76 -45.52 -14.50
CA ARG A 162 -23.93 -44.58 -14.41
C ARG A 162 -25.24 -45.00 -13.66
N PRO A 163 -26.14 -44.07 -13.24
CA PRO A 163 -26.64 -42.92 -14.05
C PRO A 163 -26.96 -41.58 -13.34
N ALA A 164 -27.34 -40.62 -14.19
CA ALA A 164 -27.60 -39.19 -13.95
C ALA A 164 -28.98 -38.89 -13.32
N ILE A 165 -29.09 -37.74 -12.65
CA ILE A 165 -30.37 -37.11 -12.27
C ILE A 165 -30.39 -35.69 -12.85
N ALA A 166 -31.51 -35.37 -13.50
CA ALA A 166 -31.76 -34.17 -14.27
C ALA A 166 -32.28 -32.97 -13.46
N ALA A 167 -32.22 -31.82 -14.12
CA ALA A 167 -32.52 -30.46 -13.68
C ALA A 167 -33.92 -30.18 -13.10
N LYS A 168 -34.01 -29.11 -12.31
CA LYS A 168 -35.23 -28.29 -12.13
C LYS A 168 -34.87 -26.81 -12.15
N ALA A 169 -35.63 -26.04 -12.91
CA ALA A 169 -35.78 -24.58 -12.89
C ALA A 169 -37.29 -24.29 -13.08
N PRO A 170 -37.75 -23.03 -12.95
CA PRO A 170 -37.75 -22.14 -11.79
C PRO A 170 -39.19 -21.90 -11.29
N VAL A 171 -39.37 -21.31 -10.10
CA VAL A 171 -40.69 -20.86 -9.62
C VAL A 171 -40.75 -19.35 -9.78
N THR A 172 -41.71 -18.89 -10.59
CA THR A 172 -42.06 -17.49 -10.80
C THR A 172 -42.84 -16.98 -9.60
N GLU A 173 -42.29 -15.99 -8.87
CA GLU A 173 -43.08 -15.13 -7.99
C GLU A 173 -43.26 -13.79 -8.68
N ASP A 174 -44.51 -13.50 -9.05
CA ASP A 174 -44.98 -12.17 -9.47
C ASP A 174 -44.82 -11.20 -8.29
N GLN A 175 -43.72 -10.46 -8.29
CA GLN A 175 -43.55 -9.29 -7.42
C GLN A 175 -44.27 -8.10 -8.10
N PRO A 176 -45.30 -7.51 -7.47
CA PRO A 176 -45.94 -6.32 -8.04
C PRO A 176 -44.92 -5.18 -8.08
N THR A 177 -44.72 -4.62 -9.28
CA THR A 177 -43.85 -3.49 -9.56
C THR A 177 -44.32 -2.29 -8.73
N LEU A 178 -43.64 -2.04 -7.62
CA LEU A 178 -43.77 -0.81 -6.84
C LEU A 178 -43.34 0.35 -7.75
N ALA A 179 -44.31 1.15 -8.19
CA ALA A 179 -44.12 2.43 -8.85
C ALA A 179 -43.49 3.42 -7.86
N LEU A 180 -42.18 3.27 -7.64
CA LEU A 180 -41.37 4.27 -6.96
C LEU A 180 -41.25 5.44 -7.95
N GLY A 181 -41.93 6.54 -7.62
CA GLY A 181 -41.78 7.81 -8.33
C GLY A 181 -40.31 8.14 -8.53
N THR A 182 -40.00 8.73 -9.68
CA THR A 182 -38.67 9.19 -10.14
C THR A 182 -37.73 9.44 -8.98
N GLN A 183 -36.86 8.47 -8.68
CA GLN A 183 -35.92 8.63 -7.59
C GLN A 183 -35.01 9.81 -7.95
N ALA A 184 -34.51 10.56 -6.97
CA ALA A 184 -33.57 11.66 -7.24
C ALA A 184 -32.33 11.21 -8.05
N SER A 185 -32.07 9.90 -8.12
CA SER A 185 -31.08 9.27 -9.01
C SER A 185 -31.41 9.39 -10.51
N ASP A 186 -32.70 9.41 -10.90
CA ASP A 186 -33.12 9.52 -12.31
C ASP A 186 -32.99 10.95 -12.86
N LEU A 187 -32.74 11.94 -11.99
CA LEU A 187 -32.47 13.34 -12.34
C LEU A 187 -30.97 13.64 -12.50
N SER A 188 -30.10 12.65 -12.29
CA SER A 188 -28.65 12.83 -12.43
C SER A 188 -28.28 12.81 -13.91
N GLN A 189 -27.66 13.88 -14.40
CA GLN A 189 -27.10 13.91 -15.75
C GLN A 189 -26.15 12.71 -15.93
N PRO A 190 -26.29 11.93 -17.02
CA PRO A 190 -25.40 10.82 -17.30
C PRO A 190 -23.94 11.28 -17.29
N LEU A 191 -23.06 10.48 -16.68
CA LEU A 191 -21.62 10.74 -16.64
C LEU A 191 -21.07 10.68 -18.06
N SER A 192 -20.35 11.72 -18.50
CA SER A 192 -19.67 11.70 -19.79
C SER A 192 -18.50 10.70 -19.78
N HIS A 193 -18.16 10.13 -20.94
CA HIS A 193 -17.01 9.23 -21.05
C HIS A 193 -15.69 9.92 -20.68
N ASP A 194 -15.50 11.19 -21.07
CA ASP A 194 -14.32 11.97 -20.69
C ASP A 194 -14.21 12.13 -19.17
N ASP A 195 -15.31 12.47 -18.49
CA ASP A 195 -15.32 12.56 -17.03
C ASP A 195 -15.07 11.17 -16.40
N PHE A 196 -15.58 10.09 -16.99
CA PHE A 196 -15.34 8.72 -16.51
C PHE A 196 -13.87 8.30 -16.64
N ILE A 197 -13.27 8.49 -17.82
CA ILE A 197 -11.85 8.18 -18.08
C ILE A 197 -10.95 9.00 -17.15
N ARG A 198 -11.22 10.31 -17.02
CA ARG A 198 -10.47 11.20 -16.14
C ARG A 198 -10.59 10.79 -14.67
N ALA A 199 -11.79 10.42 -14.23
CA ALA A 199 -12.00 9.93 -12.87
C ALA A 199 -11.23 8.63 -12.58
N LEU A 200 -11.13 7.72 -13.55
CA LEU A 200 -10.37 6.47 -13.42
C LEU A 200 -8.86 6.67 -13.51
N ASN A 201 -8.38 7.77 -14.06
CA ASN A 201 -6.97 8.12 -13.95
C ASN A 201 -6.61 8.60 -12.54
N PHE A 202 -7.58 9.16 -11.80
CA PHE A 202 -7.40 9.93 -10.56
C PHE A 202 -6.61 11.23 -10.75
N PRO A 203 -6.88 12.27 -9.94
CA PRO A 203 -6.13 13.53 -10.01
C PRO A 203 -4.64 13.32 -9.75
N GLU A 204 -3.78 13.96 -10.53
CA GLU A 204 -2.32 13.80 -10.39
C GLU A 204 -1.71 14.72 -9.32
N THR A 205 -2.30 15.89 -9.13
CA THR A 205 -1.81 16.94 -8.23
C THR A 205 -2.95 17.56 -7.43
N ALA A 206 -2.64 18.32 -6.39
CA ALA A 206 -3.65 19.01 -5.59
C ALA A 206 -4.37 20.11 -6.38
N GLU A 207 -3.72 20.61 -7.44
CA GLU A 207 -4.16 21.68 -8.32
C GLU A 207 -5.01 21.17 -9.51
N ASP A 208 -5.21 19.86 -9.65
CA ASP A 208 -5.99 19.26 -10.73
C ASP A 208 -7.51 19.39 -10.49
N GLU A 209 -8.01 20.62 -10.59
CA GLU A 209 -9.43 20.96 -10.39
C GLU A 209 -10.36 20.17 -11.32
N GLU A 210 -9.93 19.95 -12.55
CA GLU A 210 -10.66 19.20 -13.57
C GLU A 210 -10.76 17.71 -13.21
N GLY A 211 -9.67 17.11 -12.74
CA GLY A 211 -9.64 15.75 -12.22
C GLY A 211 -10.56 15.59 -11.01
N PHE A 212 -10.52 16.52 -10.04
CA PHE A 212 -11.42 16.50 -8.89
C PHE A 212 -12.89 16.73 -9.27
N ALA A 213 -13.17 17.54 -10.29
CA ALA A 213 -14.53 17.72 -10.80
C ALA A 213 -15.07 16.43 -11.43
N ALA A 214 -14.29 15.78 -12.28
CA ALA A 214 -14.63 14.50 -12.91
C ALA A 214 -14.82 13.40 -11.85
N LEU A 215 -13.89 13.29 -10.89
CA LEU A 215 -13.98 12.34 -9.78
C LEU A 215 -15.26 12.53 -8.95
N ARG A 216 -15.62 13.78 -8.63
CA ARG A 216 -16.88 14.08 -7.91
C ARG A 216 -18.12 13.69 -8.71
N LYS A 217 -18.13 13.87 -10.03
CA LYS A 217 -19.24 13.41 -10.88
C LYS A 217 -19.31 11.88 -10.90
N ALA A 218 -18.19 11.19 -11.07
CA ALA A 218 -18.13 9.74 -11.07
C ALA A 218 -18.58 9.11 -9.74
N LEU A 219 -18.27 9.76 -8.61
CA LEU A 219 -18.74 9.32 -7.30
C LEU A 219 -20.25 9.51 -7.07
N LYS A 220 -20.92 10.38 -7.84
CA LYS A 220 -22.39 10.53 -7.82
C LYS A 220 -23.09 9.47 -8.67
N ASP A 221 -22.41 8.96 -9.70
CA ASP A 221 -22.92 7.86 -10.51
C ASP A 221 -22.79 6.52 -9.75
N ARG A 222 -23.88 5.75 -9.68
CA ARG A 222 -23.93 4.53 -8.87
C ARG A 222 -23.00 3.44 -9.39
N ASN A 223 -22.82 3.32 -10.70
CA ASN A 223 -21.98 2.27 -11.28
C ASN A 223 -20.51 2.68 -11.26
N ALA A 224 -20.20 3.92 -11.64
CA ALA A 224 -18.85 4.44 -11.65
C ALA A 224 -18.26 4.53 -10.24
N SER A 225 -19.04 4.99 -9.24
CA SER A 225 -18.57 5.08 -7.84
C SER A 225 -18.06 3.75 -7.28
N GLN A 226 -18.70 2.63 -7.63
CA GLN A 226 -18.29 1.30 -7.17
C GLN A 226 -16.95 0.87 -7.77
N LEU A 227 -16.69 1.21 -9.03
CA LEU A 227 -15.38 0.97 -9.64
C LEU A 227 -14.32 1.92 -9.08
N VAL A 228 -14.63 3.20 -8.96
CA VAL A 228 -13.72 4.23 -8.44
C VAL A 228 -13.26 3.87 -7.02
N GLN A 229 -14.17 3.47 -6.13
CA GLN A 229 -13.83 3.05 -4.77
C GLN A 229 -12.96 1.80 -4.77
N ALA A 230 -13.35 0.77 -5.54
CA ALA A 230 -12.56 -0.46 -5.62
C ALA A 230 -11.15 -0.22 -6.21
N ALA A 231 -11.04 0.70 -7.18
CA ALA A 231 -9.78 1.12 -7.77
C ALA A 231 -8.92 1.88 -6.74
N GLN A 232 -9.51 2.81 -5.99
CA GLN A 232 -8.82 3.55 -4.94
C GLN A 232 -8.27 2.61 -3.86
N ASP A 233 -9.08 1.65 -3.42
CA ASP A 233 -8.69 0.68 -2.41
C ASP A 233 -7.50 -0.16 -2.88
N ILE A 234 -7.55 -0.72 -4.10
CA ILE A 234 -6.46 -1.55 -4.60
C ILE A 234 -5.20 -0.75 -4.90
N LEU A 235 -5.32 0.48 -5.43
CA LEU A 235 -4.18 1.37 -5.66
C LEU A 235 -3.50 1.74 -4.33
N THR A 236 -4.29 1.99 -3.28
CA THR A 236 -3.78 2.25 -1.93
C THR A 236 -3.01 1.03 -1.42
N LEU A 237 -3.57 -0.17 -1.53
CA LEU A 237 -2.88 -1.40 -1.11
C LEU A 237 -1.60 -1.67 -1.92
N LEU A 238 -1.61 -1.47 -3.24
CA LEU A 238 -0.42 -1.62 -4.09
C LEU A 238 0.69 -0.63 -3.70
N SER A 239 0.33 0.63 -3.36
CA SER A 239 1.29 1.64 -2.93
C SER A 239 1.96 1.32 -1.59
N GLN A 240 1.28 0.58 -0.69
CA GLN A 240 1.88 0.12 0.57
C GLN A 240 3.03 -0.86 0.32
N ASP A 241 2.95 -1.62 -0.77
CA ASP A 241 3.99 -2.54 -1.22
C ASP A 241 5.01 -1.84 -2.15
N GLY A 242 4.93 -0.52 -2.31
CA GLY A 242 5.82 0.29 -3.16
C GLY A 242 5.56 0.16 -4.66
N ILE A 243 4.37 -0.31 -5.06
CA ILE A 243 3.99 -0.46 -6.47
C ILE A 243 3.14 0.74 -6.89
N TYR A 244 3.74 1.65 -7.65
CA TYR A 244 3.04 2.82 -8.22
C TYR A 244 2.74 2.58 -9.71
N MET A 245 1.52 2.91 -10.15
CA MET A 245 1.09 2.65 -11.53
C MET A 245 1.80 3.52 -12.56
N ASP A 246 2.26 4.69 -12.14
CA ASP A 246 2.97 5.65 -12.99
C ASP A 246 4.40 5.17 -13.32
N ASP A 247 4.98 4.29 -12.50
CA ASP A 247 6.29 3.67 -12.73
C ASP A 247 6.22 2.51 -13.74
N LEU A 248 5.02 2.00 -14.01
CA LEU A 248 4.84 0.87 -14.91
C LEU A 248 4.75 1.34 -16.36
N ILE A 249 5.33 0.58 -17.29
CA ILE A 249 5.22 0.83 -18.73
C ILE A 249 4.44 -0.33 -19.36
N PRO A 250 3.12 -0.19 -19.57
CA PRO A 250 2.31 -1.24 -20.18
C PRO A 250 2.58 -1.35 -21.69
N ASP A 251 2.57 -2.57 -22.20
CA ASP A 251 2.39 -2.83 -23.64
C ASP A 251 0.94 -2.58 -24.03
N ARG A 252 0.73 -1.75 -25.05
CA ARG A 252 -0.61 -1.30 -25.44
C ARG A 252 -1.30 -2.33 -26.33
N ALA A 253 -2.41 -2.87 -25.85
CA ALA A 253 -3.29 -3.69 -26.67
C ALA A 253 -4.11 -2.82 -27.64
N ARG A 254 -4.42 -3.38 -28.81
CA ARG A 254 -5.33 -2.74 -29.77
C ARG A 254 -6.76 -2.67 -29.20
N PRO A 255 -7.55 -1.63 -29.52
CA PRO A 255 -8.93 -1.51 -29.05
C PRO A 255 -9.81 -2.74 -29.33
N GLU A 256 -9.60 -3.42 -30.46
CA GLU A 256 -10.31 -4.66 -30.78
C GLU A 256 -10.14 -5.77 -29.74
N VAL A 257 -8.96 -5.92 -29.12
CA VAL A 257 -8.72 -6.93 -28.07
C VAL A 257 -9.49 -6.57 -26.80
N TRP A 258 -9.59 -5.28 -26.50
CA TRP A 258 -10.42 -4.79 -25.41
C TRP A 258 -11.91 -5.07 -25.65
N ARG A 259 -12.39 -4.86 -26.88
CA ARG A 259 -13.77 -5.21 -27.26
C ARG A 259 -14.03 -6.71 -27.12
N GLU A 260 -13.13 -7.57 -27.57
CA GLU A 260 -13.23 -9.02 -27.38
C GLU A 260 -13.32 -9.40 -25.89
N PHE A 261 -12.54 -8.73 -25.03
CA PHE A 261 -12.63 -8.92 -23.58
C PHE A 261 -14.00 -8.53 -23.00
N ALA A 262 -14.59 -7.42 -23.45
CA ALA A 262 -15.95 -7.01 -23.05
C ALA A 262 -17.03 -7.99 -23.52
N GLN A 263 -16.81 -8.65 -24.66
CA GLN A 263 -17.69 -9.72 -25.15
C GLN A 263 -17.47 -11.07 -24.44
N GLY A 264 -16.59 -11.11 -23.43
CA GLY A 264 -16.34 -12.29 -22.61
C GLY A 264 -15.29 -13.24 -23.17
N ALA A 265 -14.47 -12.82 -24.14
CA ALA A 265 -13.31 -13.60 -24.55
C ALA A 265 -12.32 -13.74 -23.38
N ARG A 266 -11.65 -14.89 -23.28
CA ARG A 266 -10.71 -15.24 -22.19
C ARG A 266 -9.50 -16.01 -22.73
N GLY A 267 -8.45 -16.08 -21.92
CA GLY A 267 -7.21 -16.79 -22.25
C GLY A 267 -6.43 -16.15 -23.41
N ARG A 268 -5.83 -16.97 -24.26
CA ARG A 268 -4.86 -16.55 -25.28
C ARG A 268 -5.34 -15.43 -26.23
N THR A 269 -6.64 -15.37 -26.53
CA THR A 269 -7.24 -14.33 -27.37
C THR A 269 -7.04 -12.93 -26.80
N ILE A 270 -7.12 -12.79 -25.47
CA ILE A 270 -6.98 -11.52 -24.76
C ILE A 270 -5.62 -11.38 -24.05
N ALA A 271 -4.66 -12.26 -24.33
CA ALA A 271 -3.36 -12.28 -23.66
C ALA A 271 -2.60 -10.95 -23.79
N ALA A 272 -2.84 -10.20 -24.88
CA ALA A 272 -2.27 -8.90 -25.11
C ALA A 272 -2.73 -7.83 -24.10
N LEU A 273 -3.87 -8.02 -23.41
CA LEU A 273 -4.34 -7.10 -22.36
C LEU A 273 -3.45 -7.13 -21.12
N GLY A 274 -2.72 -8.21 -20.87
CA GLY A 274 -1.76 -8.31 -19.78
C GLY A 274 -0.46 -7.54 -20.05
N GLY A 275 -0.55 -6.26 -20.41
CA GLY A 275 0.57 -5.45 -20.92
C GLY A 275 1.69 -5.19 -19.91
N ILE A 276 1.45 -5.39 -18.61
CA ILE A 276 2.44 -5.20 -17.54
C ILE A 276 3.40 -6.39 -17.49
N ARG A 277 4.69 -6.13 -17.72
CA ARG A 277 5.76 -7.15 -17.72
C ARG A 277 6.81 -6.96 -16.63
N ASP A 278 6.63 -5.96 -15.75
CA ASP A 278 7.59 -5.72 -14.67
C ASP A 278 7.65 -6.90 -13.69
N ARG A 279 8.84 -7.52 -13.59
CA ARG A 279 9.01 -8.76 -12.81
C ARG A 279 8.87 -8.52 -11.32
N SER A 280 9.36 -7.39 -10.82
CA SER A 280 9.27 -7.02 -9.40
C SER A 280 7.82 -6.84 -8.97
N SER A 281 7.05 -6.00 -9.67
CA SER A 281 5.64 -5.75 -9.36
C SER A 281 4.82 -7.02 -9.47
N LEU A 282 5.02 -7.84 -10.51
CA LEU A 282 4.32 -9.12 -10.65
C LEU A 282 4.64 -10.08 -9.49
N ALA A 283 5.89 -10.17 -9.06
CA ALA A 283 6.30 -11.03 -7.95
C ALA A 283 5.71 -10.54 -6.61
N LEU A 284 5.79 -9.24 -6.33
CA LEU A 284 5.25 -8.62 -5.12
C LEU A 284 3.72 -8.77 -5.05
N THR A 285 3.01 -8.41 -6.11
CA THR A 285 1.54 -8.56 -6.18
C THR A 285 1.12 -10.03 -6.04
N ASN A 286 1.83 -10.98 -6.67
CA ASN A 286 1.54 -12.41 -6.54
C ASN A 286 1.80 -12.93 -5.12
N ALA A 287 2.90 -12.50 -4.48
CA ALA A 287 3.15 -12.80 -3.08
C ALA A 287 2.03 -12.27 -2.19
N ARG A 288 1.58 -11.03 -2.42
CA ARG A 288 0.50 -10.40 -1.66
C ARG A 288 -0.84 -11.10 -1.83
N MET A 289 -1.23 -11.45 -3.04
CA MET A 289 -2.43 -12.24 -3.33
C MET A 289 -2.46 -13.58 -2.58
N LYS A 290 -1.30 -14.20 -2.35
CA LYS A 290 -1.20 -15.48 -1.62
C LYS A 290 -1.17 -15.30 -0.10
N GLN A 291 -0.51 -14.26 0.38
CA GLN A 291 -0.21 -14.08 1.81
C GLN A 291 -1.26 -13.26 2.55
N ASP A 292 -1.97 -12.36 1.88
CA ASP A 292 -2.91 -11.43 2.49
C ASP A 292 -4.34 -11.67 1.98
N PRO A 293 -5.23 -12.23 2.81
CA PRO A 293 -6.63 -12.44 2.46
C PRO A 293 -7.38 -11.13 2.13
N ILE A 294 -7.04 -10.01 2.77
CA ILE A 294 -7.69 -8.72 2.54
C ILE A 294 -7.29 -8.20 1.16
N PHE A 295 -6.00 -8.24 0.84
CA PHE A 295 -5.51 -7.87 -0.50
C PHE A 295 -6.16 -8.73 -1.59
N ARG A 296 -6.22 -10.04 -1.37
CA ARG A 296 -6.83 -10.99 -2.31
C ARG A 296 -8.31 -10.70 -2.54
N ASP A 297 -9.08 -10.45 -1.49
CA ASP A 297 -10.50 -10.13 -1.62
C ASP A 297 -10.70 -8.79 -2.33
N ALA A 298 -9.97 -7.75 -1.94
CA ALA A 298 -10.00 -6.44 -2.60
C ALA A 298 -9.63 -6.53 -4.08
N GLY A 299 -8.58 -7.30 -4.42
CA GLY A 299 -8.16 -7.53 -5.79
C GLY A 299 -9.23 -8.23 -6.63
N HIS A 300 -9.83 -9.31 -6.13
CA HIS A 300 -10.93 -9.98 -6.84
C HIS A 300 -12.20 -9.13 -6.92
N HIS A 301 -12.50 -8.34 -5.88
CA HIS A 301 -13.60 -7.39 -5.90
C HIS A 301 -13.39 -6.36 -7.02
N PHE A 302 -12.21 -5.74 -7.07
CA PHE A 302 -11.83 -4.79 -8.10
C PHE A 302 -11.93 -5.38 -9.52
N LEU A 303 -11.36 -6.57 -9.77
CA LEU A 303 -11.43 -7.22 -11.08
C LEU A 303 -12.88 -7.43 -11.56
N ARG A 304 -13.78 -7.85 -10.66
CA ARG A 304 -15.22 -8.00 -11.00
C ARG A 304 -15.90 -6.67 -11.26
N ARG A 305 -15.57 -5.62 -10.50
CA ARG A 305 -16.11 -4.27 -10.72
C ARG A 305 -15.65 -3.71 -12.06
N PHE A 306 -14.39 -3.90 -12.39
CA PHE A 306 -13.80 -3.45 -13.64
C PHE A 306 -14.47 -4.13 -14.84
N ASP A 307 -14.57 -5.46 -14.85
CA ASP A 307 -15.21 -6.22 -15.95
C ASP A 307 -16.65 -5.75 -16.22
N ARG A 308 -17.44 -5.53 -15.16
CA ARG A 308 -18.81 -5.02 -15.27
C ARG A 308 -18.87 -3.59 -15.82
N ALA A 309 -18.02 -2.69 -15.32
CA ALA A 309 -18.00 -1.30 -15.74
C ALA A 309 -17.49 -1.16 -17.19
N PHE A 310 -16.43 -1.89 -17.53
CA PHE A 310 -15.85 -1.89 -18.87
C PHE A 310 -16.83 -2.45 -19.91
N SER A 311 -17.56 -3.53 -19.60
CA SER A 311 -18.58 -4.09 -20.50
C SER A 311 -19.76 -3.16 -20.75
N ALA A 312 -20.05 -2.24 -19.82
CA ALA A 312 -21.06 -1.19 -20.03
C ALA A 312 -20.49 -0.05 -20.89
N PHE A 313 -19.28 0.39 -20.59
CA PHE A 313 -18.57 1.46 -21.28
C PHE A 313 -18.29 1.13 -22.76
N GLU A 314 -17.84 -0.09 -23.06
CA GLU A 314 -17.43 -0.50 -24.42
C GLU A 314 -18.54 -0.39 -25.47
N LYS A 315 -19.81 -0.55 -25.06
CA LYS A 315 -20.98 -0.49 -25.94
C LYS A 315 -21.20 0.87 -26.58
N GLU A 316 -20.77 1.91 -25.89
CA GLU A 316 -21.00 3.32 -26.27
C GLU A 316 -19.68 4.03 -26.60
N ALA A 317 -18.54 3.46 -26.20
CA ALA A 317 -17.22 4.04 -26.38
C ALA A 317 -16.64 3.84 -27.79
N SER A 318 -16.03 4.90 -28.31
CA SER A 318 -15.17 4.90 -29.49
C SER A 318 -13.81 4.26 -29.22
N ASP A 319 -13.09 3.91 -30.28
CA ASP A 319 -11.74 3.33 -30.18
C ASP A 319 -10.73 4.29 -29.53
N ALA A 320 -10.92 5.60 -29.71
CA ALA A 320 -10.11 6.62 -29.07
C ALA A 320 -10.34 6.67 -27.56
N GLU A 321 -11.59 6.58 -27.12
CA GLU A 321 -11.96 6.54 -25.69
C GLU A 321 -11.48 5.24 -25.02
N ILE A 322 -11.56 4.09 -25.70
CA ILE A 322 -10.99 2.83 -25.20
C ILE A 322 -9.47 2.94 -25.04
N SER A 323 -8.78 3.56 -26.01
CA SER A 323 -7.33 3.77 -25.94
C SER A 323 -6.96 4.71 -24.78
N ALA A 324 -7.71 5.80 -24.59
CA ALA A 324 -7.50 6.73 -23.49
C ALA A 324 -7.76 6.07 -22.12
N LEU A 325 -8.82 5.26 -22.01
CA LEU A 325 -9.11 4.49 -20.82
C LEU A 325 -7.95 3.53 -20.49
N ALA A 326 -7.40 2.86 -21.50
CA ALA A 326 -6.33 1.88 -21.34
C ALA A 326 -5.03 2.47 -20.76
N ASP A 327 -4.80 3.78 -20.92
CA ASP A 327 -3.63 4.46 -20.38
C ASP A 327 -3.77 4.84 -18.88
N THR A 328 -4.98 4.75 -18.31
CA THR A 328 -5.26 5.18 -16.92
C THR A 328 -4.59 4.31 -15.85
N ARG A 329 -4.33 4.91 -14.67
CA ARG A 329 -3.84 4.18 -13.48
C ARG A 329 -4.72 2.99 -13.10
N THR A 330 -6.04 3.14 -13.18
CA THR A 330 -6.98 2.04 -12.89
C THR A 330 -6.80 0.87 -13.85
N VAL A 331 -6.65 1.13 -15.16
CA VAL A 331 -6.43 0.04 -16.12
C VAL A 331 -5.06 -0.62 -15.93
N ARG A 332 -4.02 0.14 -15.62
CA ARG A 332 -2.71 -0.44 -15.30
C ARG A 332 -2.78 -1.40 -14.11
N ALA A 333 -3.53 -1.04 -13.07
CA ALA A 333 -3.79 -1.92 -11.94
C ALA A 333 -4.57 -3.19 -12.37
N PHE A 334 -5.57 -3.04 -13.25
CA PHE A 334 -6.29 -4.18 -13.83
C PHE A 334 -5.37 -5.11 -14.62
N MET A 335 -4.50 -4.58 -15.47
CA MET A 335 -3.53 -5.38 -16.23
C MET A 335 -2.58 -6.15 -15.31
N LEU A 336 -2.07 -5.50 -14.25
CA LEU A 336 -1.19 -6.11 -13.26
C LEU A 336 -1.90 -7.24 -12.50
N LEU A 337 -3.06 -6.95 -11.91
CA LEU A 337 -3.83 -7.93 -11.13
C LEU A 337 -4.38 -9.06 -11.99
N GLY A 338 -4.90 -8.74 -13.18
CA GLY A 338 -5.45 -9.73 -14.10
C GLY A 338 -4.39 -10.74 -14.53
N ARG A 339 -3.14 -10.29 -14.73
CA ARG A 339 -2.01 -11.17 -15.02
C ARG A 339 -1.64 -12.07 -13.84
N VAL A 340 -1.62 -11.52 -12.62
CA VAL A 340 -1.34 -12.32 -11.40
C VAL A 340 -2.45 -13.32 -11.11
N ALA A 341 -3.69 -12.97 -11.40
CA ALA A 341 -4.86 -13.83 -11.22
C ALA A 341 -5.02 -14.89 -12.33
N GLY A 342 -4.20 -14.85 -13.39
CA GLY A 342 -4.32 -15.77 -14.53
C GLY A 342 -5.54 -15.51 -15.42
N THR A 343 -6.04 -14.28 -15.47
CA THR A 343 -7.22 -13.91 -16.30
C THR A 343 -6.91 -13.95 -17.80
N PHE A 344 -5.63 -13.82 -18.16
CA PHE A 344 -5.15 -13.68 -19.53
C PHE A 344 -4.42 -14.93 -20.08
N ASP A 345 -4.25 -15.97 -19.24
CA ASP A 345 -3.47 -17.17 -19.56
C ASP A 345 -4.34 -18.31 -20.12
#